data_AF-A0A1B8XW95-F1
#
_entry.id   AF-A0A1B8XW95-F1
#
_cell.length_a   1.000
_cell.length_b   1.000
_cell.length_c   1.000
_cell.angle_alpha   90.00
_cell.angle_beta   90.00
_cell.angle_gamma   90.00
#
_symmetry.space_group_name_H-M   'P 1'
#
loop_
_entity.id
_entity.type
_entity.pdbx_description
1 polymer ?
#
loop_
_entity_poly.entity_id
_entity_poly.type
_entity_poly.pdbx_seq_one_letter_code
_entity_poly.pdbx_strand_id
1 'polypeptide(L)' 'KPLAPSRVRAEMTKGSGHLYVSWKRPALPSTDLQFQVRYCLQGQGIIWKVSCLLALLLWSP' A
#
# COMPACT_ATOMS: atom_id res chain seq x y z
N LYS A 1 6.72 0.81 18.09
CA LYS A 1 6.88 0.87 16.61
C LYS A 1 6.04 -0.27 16.01
N PRO A 2 5.13 0.00 15.05
CA PRO A 2 4.30 -1.06 14.47
C PRO A 2 5.16 -2.10 13.73
N LEU A 3 4.70 -3.34 13.70
CA LEU A 3 5.34 -4.37 12.89
C LEU A 3 5.22 -4.01 11.41
N ALA A 4 6.25 -4.35 10.64
CA ALA A 4 6.21 -4.13 9.20
C ALA A 4 5.02 -4.89 8.56
N PRO A 5 4.33 -4.28 7.59
CA PRO A 5 3.32 -4.99 6.81
C PRO A 5 3.97 -6.18 6.12
N SER A 6 3.29 -7.33 6.13
CA SER A 6 3.78 -8.57 5.51
C SER A 6 2.89 -8.96 4.34
N ARG A 7 3.39 -9.84 3.45
CA ARG A 7 2.65 -10.31 2.27
C ARG A 7 2.15 -9.16 1.39
N VAL A 8 3.02 -8.18 1.14
CA VAL A 8 2.74 -7.08 0.22
C VAL A 8 2.53 -7.66 -1.18
N ARG A 9 1.41 -7.31 -1.82
CA ARG A 9 1.08 -7.64 -3.20
C ARG A 9 0.76 -6.36 -3.96
N ALA A 10 1.12 -6.35 -5.22
CA ALA A 10 0.81 -5.28 -6.15
C ALA A 10 0.25 -5.90 -7.43
N GLU A 11 -0.94 -5.46 -7.83
CA GLU A 11 -1.64 -5.95 -9.02
C GLU A 11 -2.11 -4.75 -9.84
N MET A 12 -2.00 -4.84 -11.15
CA MET A 12 -2.48 -3.80 -12.06
C MET A 12 -3.79 -4.25 -12.70
N THR A 13 -4.82 -3.40 -12.67
CA THR A 13 -6.07 -3.70 -13.37
C THR A 13 -5.85 -3.66 -14.87
N LYS A 14 -6.22 -4.75 -15.55
CA LYS A 14 -6.24 -4.79 -17.02
C LYS A 14 -7.30 -3.81 -17.53
N GLY A 15 -6.92 -2.95 -18.47
CA GLY A 15 -7.81 -1.97 -19.10
C GLY A 15 -7.77 -0.58 -18.49
N SER A 16 -7.86 -0.44 -17.15
CA SER A 16 -7.86 0.88 -16.48
C SER A 16 -6.51 1.35 -15.94
N GLY A 17 -5.52 0.45 -15.80
CA GLY A 17 -4.17 0.82 -15.37
C GLY A 17 -4.06 1.24 -13.90
N HIS A 18 -5.05 0.92 -13.07
CA HIS A 18 -4.97 1.18 -11.63
C HIS A 18 -4.03 0.18 -10.96
N LEU A 19 -3.19 0.69 -10.06
CA LEU A 19 -2.33 -0.13 -9.22
C LEU A 19 -3.02 -0.40 -7.88
N TYR A 20 -3.39 -1.66 -7.65
CA TYR A 20 -3.88 -2.15 -6.37
C TYR A 20 -2.72 -2.67 -5.54
N VAL A 21 -2.55 -2.11 -4.35
CA VAL A 21 -1.54 -2.54 -3.39
C VAL A 21 -2.25 -3.06 -2.15
N SER A 22 -1.92 -4.28 -1.73
CA SER A 22 -2.49 -4.91 -0.54
C SER A 22 -1.39 -5.51 0.33
N TRP A 23 -1.68 -5.67 1.61
CA TRP A 23 -0.77 -6.31 2.57
C TRP A 23 -1.59 -6.97 3.68
N LYS A 24 -0.98 -7.95 4.35
CA LYS A 24 -1.55 -8.51 5.58
C LYS A 24 -1.45 -7.45 6.68
N ARG A 25 -2.58 -7.18 7.34
CA ARG A 25 -2.63 -6.29 8.51
C ARG A 25 -1.62 -6.75 9.57
N PRO A 26 -0.74 -5.87 10.08
CA PRO A 26 0.14 -6.20 11.19
C PRO A 26 -0.68 -6.62 12.41
N ALA A 27 -0.24 -7.65 13.13
CA ALA A 27 -0.95 -8.12 14.32
C ALA A 27 -0.88 -7.12 15.49
N LEU A 28 0.14 -6.25 15.51
CA LEU A 28 0.38 -5.28 16.56
C LEU A 28 0.97 -3.97 16.00
N PRO A 29 0.55 -2.81 16.52
CA PRO A 29 -0.50 -2.58 17.53
C PRO A 29 -1.92 -2.73 16.94
N SER A 30 -2.91 -3.00 17.80
CA SER A 30 -4.32 -3.13 17.44
C SER A 30 -5.04 -1.80 17.20
N THR A 31 -4.33 -0.67 17.35
CA THR A 31 -4.82 0.68 17.08
C THR A 31 -4.88 0.96 15.58
N ASP A 32 -5.66 1.97 15.18
CA ASP A 32 -5.72 2.41 13.79
C ASP A 32 -4.33 2.80 13.26
N LEU A 33 -3.85 2.03 12.29
CA LEU A 33 -2.56 2.25 11.65
C LEU A 33 -2.75 3.07 10.38
N GLN A 34 -1.94 4.12 10.24
CA GLN A 34 -1.77 4.81 8.97
C GLN A 34 -0.62 4.16 8.19
N PHE A 35 -0.79 4.03 6.87
CA PHE A 35 0.20 3.43 6.00
C PHE A 35 0.67 4.43 4.95
N GLN A 36 1.96 4.35 4.63
CA GLN A 36 2.55 5.07 3.51
C GLN A 36 2.95 4.05 2.45
N VAL A 37 2.54 4.30 1.22
CA VAL A 37 2.96 3.52 0.05
C VAL A 37 3.97 4.35 -0.71
N ARG A 38 5.11 3.74 -1.03
CA ARG A 38 6.15 4.33 -1.85
C ARG A 38 6.31 3.52 -3.13
N TYR A 39 6.26 4.19 -4.28
CA TYR A 39 6.37 3.54 -5.58
C TYR A 39 7.25 4.36 -6.54
N CYS A 40 7.81 3.68 -7.54
CA CYS A 40 8.58 4.29 -8.62
C CYS A 40 8.33 3.53 -9.93
N LEU A 41 8.45 4.21 -11.06
CA LEU A 41 8.46 3.56 -12.36
C LEU A 41 9.86 2.99 -12.62
N GLN A 42 9.92 1.73 -13.05
CA GLN A 42 11.18 1.10 -13.41
C GLN A 42 11.72 1.75 -14.70
N GLY A 43 13.01 2.07 -14.73
CA GLY A 43 13.70 2.54 -15.95
C GLY A 43 13.79 4.06 -16.16
N GLN A 44 13.16 4.89 -15.33
CA GLN A 44 13.21 6.37 -15.45
C GLN A 44 14.06 7.09 -14.38
N GLY A 45 14.98 6.37 -13.73
CA GLY A 45 15.63 6.87 -12.52
C GLY A 45 14.67 6.79 -11.33
N ILE A 46 15.19 6.48 -10.15
CA ILE A 46 14.34 6.21 -8.98
C ILE A 46 13.84 7.53 -8.40
N ILE A 47 12.72 8.03 -8.91
CA ILE A 47 11.95 9.13 -8.30
C ILE A 47 10.81 8.50 -7.50
N TRP A 48 10.97 8.49 -6.19
CA TRP A 48 9.97 7.92 -5.28
C TRP A 48 8.75 8.85 -5.15
N LYS A 49 7.56 8.32 -5.40
CA LYS A 49 6.30 8.96 -5.04
C LYS A 49 5.77 8.33 -3.75
N VAL A 50 5.26 9.17 -2.84
CA VAL A 50 4.71 8.74 -1.54
C VAL A 50 3.22 9.10 -1.49
N SER A 51 2.39 8.14 -1.07
CA SER A 51 0.96 8.36 -0.82
C SER A 51 0.60 7.89 0.59
N CYS A 52 -0.07 8.74 1.36
CA CYS A 52 -0.60 8.43 2.68
C CYS A 52 -2.03 7.90 2.53
N LEU A 53 -2.27 6.67 2.95
CA LEU A 53 -3.60 6.07 2.97
C LEU A 53 -4.10 6.04 4.42
N LEU A 54 -5.17 6.79 4.71
CA LEU A 54 -6.03 6.46 5.84
C LEU A 54 -6.77 5.19 5.44
N ALA A 55 -6.41 4.05 6.03
CA ALA A 55 -6.89 2.72 5.67
C ALA A 55 -8.40 2.48 5.90
N LEU A 56 -9.18 3.54 6.16
CA LEU A 56 -10.61 3.51 6.47
C LEU A 56 -11.52 3.55 5.22
N LEU A 57 -11.01 3.82 4.00
CA LEU A 57 -11.87 4.09 2.83
C LEU A 57 -11.93 2.99 1.74
N LEU A 58 -11.30 1.84 1.92
CA LEU A 58 -11.33 0.74 0.91
C LEU A 58 -11.78 -0.62 1.47
N TRP A 59 -12.32 -0.67 2.69
CA TRP A 59 -12.82 -1.90 3.30
C TRP A 59 -14.29 -1.74 3.71
N SER A 60 -15.19 -1.79 2.73
CA SER A 60 -16.56 -2.24 2.95
C SER A 60 -16.73 -3.58 2.22
N PRO A 61 -17.18 -4.64 2.90
CA PRO A 61 -17.45 -5.95 2.29
C PRO A 61 -18.55 -5.88 1.23
#